data_AF-A0AAW1DVL2-F1
#
_entry.id   AF-A0AAW1DVL2-F1
#
_cell.length_a   1.000
_cell.length_b   1.000
_cell.length_c   1.000
_cell.angle_alpha   90.00
_cell.angle_beta   90.00
_cell.angle_gamma   90.00
#
_symmetry.space_group_name_H-M   'P 1'
#
loop_
_entity.id
_entity.type
_entity.pdbx_description
1 polymer ?
#
loop_
_entity_poly.entity_id
_entity_poly.type
_entity_poly.pdbx_seq_one_letter_code
_entity_poly.pdbx_strand_id
1 'polypeptide(L)'
;MKYGYYVFRSWFSEQWRILREKDENCKYDAFISYNSSDEQWVMEQLMPNLEGNGSSFKLCLHHRDFELGRDIVDNIVSAVYSSRKTICVVSRNFLKSEWCSLEIQLASYRLFDEHRDILLLVFLEEISQRQVSSYHRMRKVMLKKTYLQWPGSDCTNPTQAQELFWNQLRRAVRSGSRLETEEETGNFETHTSDENGYLLP
;
A
#
# COMPACT_ATOMS: atom_id res chain seq x y z
N MET A 1 19.67 -2.02 20.21
CA MET A 1 18.54 -1.56 19.38
C MET A 1 17.32 -2.51 19.36
N LYS A 2 17.09 -3.40 20.36
CA LYS A 2 15.88 -4.26 20.40
C LYS A 2 14.77 -3.72 21.31
N TYR A 3 15.13 -2.92 22.31
CA TYR A 3 14.19 -2.40 23.32
C TYR A 3 13.23 -1.33 22.79
N GLY A 4 13.67 -0.49 21.84
CA GLY A 4 12.80 0.52 21.22
C GLY A 4 11.58 -0.10 20.52
N TYR A 5 11.77 -1.25 19.87
CA TYR A 5 10.69 -1.99 19.21
C TYR A 5 9.60 -2.49 20.19
N TYR A 6 9.99 -2.98 21.37
CA TYR A 6 9.03 -3.48 22.37
C TYR A 6 8.33 -2.35 23.11
N VAL A 7 9.04 -1.26 23.42
CA VAL A 7 8.44 -0.05 24.02
C VAL A 7 7.45 0.57 23.02
N PHE A 8 7.85 0.71 21.76
CA PHE A 8 6.99 1.17 20.68
C PHE A 8 5.77 0.26 20.50
N ARG A 9 5.94 -1.06 20.46
CA ARG A 9 4.82 -2.01 20.37
C ARG A 9 3.87 -1.96 21.57
N SER A 10 4.41 -1.82 22.77
CA SER A 10 3.61 -1.78 24.01
C SER A 10 2.85 -0.47 24.16
N TRP A 11 3.52 0.66 23.88
CA TRP A 11 2.92 2.00 23.85
C TRP A 11 1.84 2.09 22.75
N PHE A 12 2.10 1.50 21.58
CA PHE A 12 1.10 1.35 20.53
C PHE A 12 -0.07 0.46 20.95
N SER A 13 0.14 -0.75 21.50
CA SER A 13 -0.98 -1.66 21.78
C SER A 13 -2.08 -1.04 22.66
N GLU A 14 -1.71 -0.20 23.63
CA GLU A 14 -2.61 0.52 24.53
C GLU A 14 -3.42 1.58 23.77
N GLN A 15 -2.73 2.42 22.99
CA GLN A 15 -3.35 3.48 22.18
C GLN A 15 -4.24 2.91 21.04
N TRP A 16 -4.02 1.66 20.64
CA TRP A 16 -4.61 1.03 19.45
C TRP A 16 -5.86 0.20 19.75
N ARG A 17 -6.08 -0.20 21.01
CA ARG A 17 -7.39 -0.74 21.45
C ARG A 17 -8.49 0.31 21.30
N ILE A 18 -8.16 1.59 21.52
CA ILE A 18 -9.09 2.71 21.45
C ILE A 18 -9.42 3.12 20.00
N LEU A 19 -8.45 2.96 19.07
CA LEU A 19 -8.63 3.34 17.66
C LEU A 19 -9.37 2.26 16.82
N ARG A 20 -9.32 0.98 17.23
CA ARG A 20 -9.90 -0.17 16.50
C ARG A 20 -11.43 -0.24 16.51
N GLU A 21 -12.11 0.39 17.45
CA GLU A 21 -13.58 0.30 17.60
C GLU A 21 -14.38 1.12 16.56
N LYS A 22 -13.71 1.84 15.63
CA LYS A 22 -14.35 2.79 14.69
C LYS A 22 -14.09 2.48 13.21
N ASP A 23 -14.12 1.21 12.83
CA ASP A 23 -13.80 0.81 11.45
C ASP A 23 -14.79 1.34 10.39
N GLU A 24 -16.06 1.53 10.76
CA GLU A 24 -17.11 2.07 9.88
C GLU A 24 -17.01 3.60 9.65
N ASN A 25 -16.08 4.31 10.32
CA ASN A 25 -16.04 5.78 10.35
C ASN A 25 -14.63 6.37 10.08
N CYS A 26 -13.81 5.72 9.25
CA CYS A 26 -12.55 6.34 8.78
C CYS A 26 -12.82 7.75 8.22
N LYS A 27 -12.18 8.76 8.81
CA LYS A 27 -12.34 10.18 8.42
C LYS A 27 -11.85 10.45 6.99
N TYR A 28 -10.92 9.64 6.51
CA TYR A 28 -10.23 9.77 5.23
C TYR A 28 -10.29 8.47 4.43
N ASP A 29 -10.25 8.60 3.11
CA ASP A 29 -10.15 7.46 2.19
C ASP A 29 -8.72 6.94 2.09
N ALA A 30 -7.75 7.85 2.09
CA ALA A 30 -6.34 7.48 2.08
C ALA A 30 -5.47 8.49 2.82
N PHE A 31 -4.51 7.98 3.59
CA PHE A 31 -3.35 8.73 4.05
C PHE A 31 -2.26 8.65 2.99
N ILE A 32 -1.67 9.79 2.62
CA ILE A 32 -0.58 9.86 1.65
C ILE A 32 0.74 10.06 2.39
N SER A 33 1.62 9.07 2.27
CA SER A 33 2.98 9.04 2.81
C SER A 33 3.96 9.27 1.66
N TYR A 34 4.75 10.34 1.74
CA TYR A 34 5.67 10.76 0.68
C TYR A 34 6.89 11.49 1.26
N ASN A 35 7.94 11.64 0.45
CA ASN A 35 9.11 12.44 0.81
C ASN A 35 8.89 13.90 0.38
N SER A 36 9.45 14.88 1.10
CA SER A 36 9.40 16.30 0.71
C SER A 36 9.91 16.55 -0.72
N SER A 37 10.86 15.75 -1.21
CA SER A 37 11.37 15.84 -2.58
C SER A 37 10.30 15.50 -3.64
N ASP A 38 9.28 14.73 -3.27
CA ASP A 38 8.20 14.28 -4.15
C ASP A 38 6.92 15.11 -3.95
N GLU A 39 6.94 16.11 -3.06
CA GLU A 39 5.77 16.92 -2.69
C GLU A 39 5.14 17.62 -3.89
N GLN A 40 5.96 18.16 -4.80
CA GLN A 40 5.46 18.82 -6.00
C GLN A 40 4.57 17.88 -6.83
N TRP A 41 5.01 16.64 -7.06
CA TRP A 41 4.22 15.66 -7.79
C TRP A 41 2.94 15.28 -7.03
N VAL A 42 3.00 15.16 -5.71
CA VAL A 42 1.81 14.87 -4.89
C VAL A 42 0.77 15.98 -5.01
N MET A 43 1.19 17.25 -4.92
CA MET A 43 0.28 18.40 -4.94
C MET A 43 -0.25 18.71 -6.34
N GLU A 44 0.57 18.55 -7.38
CA GLU A 44 0.20 18.91 -8.75
C GLU A 44 -0.45 17.75 -9.52
N GLN A 45 -0.15 16.50 -9.18
CA GLN A 45 -0.65 15.31 -9.89
C GLN A 45 -1.59 14.47 -9.04
N LEU A 46 -1.12 13.94 -7.91
CA LEU A 46 -1.90 12.95 -7.15
C LEU A 46 -3.16 13.55 -6.52
N MET A 47 -3.02 14.67 -5.80
CA MET A 47 -4.13 15.29 -5.08
C MET A 47 -5.25 15.74 -6.04
N PRO A 48 -4.98 16.47 -7.14
CA PRO A 48 -6.04 16.88 -8.07
C PRO A 48 -6.75 15.71 -8.76
N ASN A 49 -6.05 14.59 -9.00
CA ASN A 49 -6.65 13.41 -9.64
C ASN A 49 -7.50 12.56 -8.67
N LEU A 50 -7.28 12.68 -7.36
CA LEU A 50 -8.01 11.92 -6.34
C LEU A 50 -9.08 12.76 -5.61
N GLU A 51 -8.78 13.99 -5.21
CA GLU A 51 -9.75 14.91 -4.58
C GLU A 51 -10.53 15.75 -5.61
N GLY A 52 -10.02 15.86 -6.84
CA GLY A 52 -10.63 16.64 -7.93
C GLY A 52 -11.27 15.79 -9.03
N ASN A 53 -11.69 16.45 -10.12
CA ASN A 53 -12.18 15.85 -11.36
C ASN A 53 -13.29 14.79 -11.16
N GLY A 54 -14.31 15.10 -10.36
CA GLY A 54 -15.47 14.23 -10.13
C GLY A 54 -15.20 13.01 -9.24
N SER A 55 -14.00 12.89 -8.66
CA SER A 55 -13.69 11.93 -7.60
C SER A 55 -13.83 12.64 -6.24
N SER A 56 -14.57 12.04 -5.31
CA SER A 56 -14.82 12.61 -3.97
C SER A 56 -14.00 11.88 -2.90
N PHE A 57 -12.73 11.58 -3.17
CA PHE A 57 -11.87 11.01 -2.13
C PHE A 57 -11.42 12.10 -1.17
N LYS A 58 -11.32 11.76 0.11
CA LYS A 58 -10.79 12.63 1.16
C LYS A 58 -9.42 12.14 1.58
N LEU A 59 -8.38 12.90 1.31
CA LEU A 59 -7.00 12.51 1.61
C LEU A 59 -6.52 13.13 2.92
N CYS A 60 -5.66 12.40 3.63
CA CYS A 60 -4.89 12.93 4.75
C CYS A 60 -3.45 13.16 4.28
N LEU A 61 -2.97 14.40 4.37
CA LEU A 61 -1.63 14.82 3.96
C LEU A 61 -0.87 15.38 5.17
N HIS A 62 0.37 14.96 5.38
CA HIS A 62 1.12 15.39 6.56
C HIS A 62 1.36 16.91 6.66
N HIS A 63 1.54 17.61 5.54
CA HIS A 63 1.68 19.08 5.55
C HIS A 63 0.38 19.85 5.80
N ARG A 64 -0.79 19.19 5.66
CA ARG A 64 -2.10 19.84 5.73
C ARG A 64 -2.89 19.45 6.98
N ASP A 65 -2.88 18.15 7.31
CA ASP A 65 -3.81 17.53 8.24
C ASP A 65 -3.18 17.17 9.59
N PHE A 66 -1.85 17.28 9.74
CA PHE A 66 -1.18 16.98 11.00
C PHE A 66 -1.42 18.06 12.05
N GLU A 67 -1.63 17.62 13.29
CA GLU A 67 -1.86 18.50 14.43
C GLU A 67 -0.52 19.10 14.88
N LEU A 68 -0.43 20.43 14.86
CA LEU A 68 0.74 21.15 15.35
C LEU A 68 0.91 20.94 16.86
N GLY A 69 2.15 20.75 17.31
CA GLY A 69 2.48 20.52 18.72
C GLY A 69 2.28 19.07 19.18
N ARG A 70 1.77 18.18 18.33
CA ARG A 70 1.72 16.73 18.57
C ARG A 70 2.95 16.04 17.97
N ASP A 71 3.40 14.96 18.61
CA ASP A 71 4.53 14.18 18.10
C ASP A 71 4.26 13.68 16.66
N ILE A 72 5.30 13.67 15.83
CA ILE A 72 5.20 13.25 14.43
C ILE A 72 4.79 11.78 14.30
N VAL A 73 5.26 10.92 15.20
CA VAL A 73 4.87 9.51 15.26
C VAL A 73 3.37 9.41 15.54
N ASP A 74 2.87 10.14 16.53
CA ASP A 74 1.44 10.14 16.88
C ASP A 74 0.56 10.63 15.73
N ASN A 75 1.02 11.67 15.02
CA ASN A 75 0.33 12.18 13.84
C ASN A 75 0.26 11.12 12.73
N ILE A 76 1.37 10.44 12.44
CA ILE A 76 1.41 9.34 11.47
C ILE A 76 0.46 8.21 11.90
N VAL A 77 0.49 7.81 13.18
CA VAL A 77 -0.41 6.79 13.73
C VAL A 77 -1.86 7.15 13.51
N SER A 78 -2.22 8.37 13.91
CA SER A 78 -3.57 8.91 13.76
C SER A 78 -3.99 8.91 12.29
N ALA A 79 -3.11 9.33 11.38
CA ALA A 79 -3.38 9.38 9.94
C ALA A 79 -3.59 7.98 9.34
N VAL A 80 -2.74 7.00 9.68
CA VAL A 80 -2.88 5.60 9.23
C VAL A 80 -4.19 4.99 9.72
N TYR A 81 -4.62 5.28 10.96
CA TYR A 81 -5.83 4.70 11.56
C TYR A 81 -7.12 5.40 11.16
N SER A 82 -7.06 6.71 10.91
CA SER A 82 -8.21 7.48 10.46
C SER A 82 -8.45 7.38 8.95
N SER A 83 -7.62 6.63 8.23
CA SER A 83 -7.70 6.44 6.78
C SER A 83 -8.05 5.00 6.41
N ARG A 84 -8.86 4.78 5.37
CA ARG A 84 -9.16 3.42 4.88
C ARG A 84 -7.96 2.75 4.23
N LYS A 85 -7.17 3.52 3.47
CA LYS A 85 -5.91 3.09 2.85
C LYS A 85 -4.74 3.96 3.30
N THR A 86 -3.53 3.44 3.18
CA THR A 86 -2.27 4.19 3.21
C THR A 86 -1.63 4.05 1.84
N ILE A 87 -1.42 5.17 1.15
CA ILE A 87 -0.73 5.25 -0.13
C ILE A 87 0.68 5.76 0.15
N CYS A 88 1.70 4.95 -0.13
CA CYS A 88 3.09 5.37 -0.09
C CYS A 88 3.56 5.74 -1.49
N VAL A 89 3.99 6.99 -1.67
CA VAL A 89 4.63 7.47 -2.90
C VAL A 89 6.12 7.18 -2.82
N VAL A 90 6.52 6.11 -3.49
CA VAL A 90 7.85 5.50 -3.39
C VAL A 90 8.78 6.06 -4.46
N SER A 91 9.77 6.81 -4.00
CA SER A 91 10.99 7.18 -4.69
C SER A 91 12.22 6.64 -3.94
N ARG A 92 13.42 6.76 -4.50
CA ARG A 92 14.69 6.49 -3.80
C ARG A 92 14.86 7.41 -2.59
N ASN A 93 14.34 8.64 -2.64
CA ASN A 93 14.39 9.58 -1.52
C ASN A 93 13.43 9.15 -0.42
N PHE A 94 12.25 8.68 -0.79
CA PHE A 94 11.30 8.07 0.13
C PHE A 94 11.94 6.90 0.89
N LEU A 95 12.54 5.94 0.18
CA LEU A 95 13.18 4.78 0.80
C LEU A 95 14.31 5.11 1.78
N LYS A 96 15.03 6.22 1.56
CA LYS A 96 16.12 6.67 2.45
C LYS A 96 15.64 7.36 3.72
N SER A 97 14.35 7.68 3.85
CA SER A 97 13.80 8.39 5.02
C SER A 97 13.39 7.42 6.14
N GLU A 98 13.83 7.71 7.37
CA GLU A 98 13.42 6.95 8.56
C GLU A 98 11.90 7.00 8.78
N TRP A 99 11.27 8.12 8.45
CA TRP A 99 9.81 8.29 8.56
C TRP A 99 9.06 7.38 7.60
N CYS A 100 9.56 7.19 6.38
CA CYS A 100 8.98 6.25 5.41
C CYS A 100 9.01 4.81 5.95
N SER A 101 10.16 4.40 6.52
CA SER A 101 10.28 3.06 7.13
C SER A 101 9.24 2.86 8.24
N LEU A 102 9.04 3.88 9.09
CA LEU A 102 8.05 3.86 10.14
C LEU A 102 6.62 3.72 9.59
N GLU A 103 6.23 4.56 8.64
CA GLU A 103 4.89 4.56 8.04
C GLU A 103 4.53 3.21 7.42
N ILE A 104 5.45 2.65 6.62
CA ILE A 104 5.28 1.31 6.03
C ILE A 104 5.16 0.26 7.13
N GLN A 105 5.94 0.38 8.19
CA GLN A 105 5.87 -0.54 9.32
C GLN A 105 4.49 -0.49 9.99
N LEU A 106 3.93 0.70 10.19
CA LEU A 106 2.63 0.88 10.82
C LEU A 106 1.49 0.37 9.95
N ALA A 107 1.49 0.73 8.66
CA ALA A 107 0.51 0.22 7.71
C ALA A 107 0.59 -1.30 7.56
N SER A 108 1.80 -1.89 7.56
CA SER A 108 1.97 -3.35 7.52
C SER A 108 1.49 -4.06 8.78
N TYR A 109 1.62 -3.41 9.95
CA TYR A 109 1.12 -3.97 11.20
C TYR A 109 -0.40 -3.95 11.21
N ARG A 110 -1.02 -2.83 10.82
CA ARG A 110 -2.47 -2.72 10.68
C ARG A 110 -3.04 -3.69 9.62
N LEU A 111 -2.37 -3.86 8.48
CA LEU A 111 -2.69 -4.88 7.45
C LEU A 111 -2.77 -6.29 8.03
N PHE A 112 -1.86 -6.64 8.94
CA PHE A 112 -1.83 -7.94 9.59
C PHE A 112 -2.90 -8.07 10.68
N ASP A 113 -3.06 -7.04 11.51
CA ASP A 113 -3.99 -7.01 12.65
C ASP A 113 -5.46 -7.01 12.19
N GLU A 114 -5.77 -6.28 11.12
CA GLU A 114 -7.13 -6.18 10.58
C GLU A 114 -7.42 -7.17 9.45
N HIS A 115 -6.43 -7.94 8.98
CA HIS A 115 -6.55 -8.85 7.84
C HIS A 115 -7.05 -8.17 6.53
N ARG A 116 -6.75 -6.88 6.31
CA ARG A 116 -7.22 -6.09 5.15
C ARG A 116 -6.10 -5.46 4.34
N ASP A 117 -6.21 -5.48 3.01
CA ASP A 117 -5.29 -4.79 2.11
C ASP A 117 -5.43 -3.26 2.14
N ILE A 118 -4.80 -2.67 3.16
CA ILE A 118 -4.81 -1.22 3.40
C ILE A 118 -3.61 -0.48 2.81
N LEU A 119 -2.53 -1.16 2.43
CA LEU A 119 -1.29 -0.53 1.96
C LEU A 119 -1.17 -0.60 0.44
N LEU A 120 -1.06 0.57 -0.19
CA LEU A 120 -0.88 0.76 -1.64
C LEU A 120 0.47 1.45 -1.89
N LEU A 121 1.28 0.89 -2.80
CA LEU A 121 2.56 1.49 -3.18
C LEU A 121 2.45 2.13 -4.56
N VAL A 122 2.83 3.39 -4.68
CA VAL A 122 2.90 4.12 -5.96
C VAL A 122 4.36 4.45 -6.23
N PHE A 123 4.96 3.81 -7.24
CA PHE A 123 6.35 4.02 -7.59
C PHE A 123 6.47 5.13 -8.63
N LEU A 124 7.24 6.19 -8.33
CA LEU A 124 7.46 7.31 -9.26
C LEU A 124 8.60 7.05 -10.24
N GLU A 125 9.49 6.12 -9.90
CA GLU A 125 10.66 5.77 -10.69
C GLU A 125 10.87 4.25 -10.66
N GLU A 126 11.68 3.75 -11.59
CA GLU A 126 12.07 2.35 -11.55
C GLU A 126 13.03 2.10 -10.37
N ILE A 127 12.57 1.31 -9.42
CA ILE A 127 13.35 0.87 -8.27
C ILE A 127 13.51 -0.63 -8.37
N SER A 128 14.76 -1.09 -8.38
CA SER A 128 15.04 -2.52 -8.49
C SER A 128 14.41 -3.27 -7.30
N GLN A 129 13.89 -4.47 -7.56
CA GLN A 129 13.32 -5.31 -6.50
C GLN A 129 14.30 -5.56 -5.37
N ARG A 130 15.63 -5.54 -5.63
CA ARG A 130 16.67 -5.69 -4.60
C ARG A 130 16.67 -4.53 -3.61
N GLN A 131 16.57 -3.29 -4.10
CA GLN A 131 16.50 -2.11 -3.24
C GLN A 131 15.24 -2.10 -2.39
N VAL A 132 14.11 -2.55 -2.95
CA VAL A 132 12.85 -2.66 -2.19
C VAL A 132 12.86 -3.85 -1.22
N SER A 133 13.50 -4.96 -1.60
CA SER A 133 13.58 -6.18 -0.77
C SER A 133 14.44 -6.00 0.48
N SER A 134 15.35 -5.03 0.51
CA SER A 134 16.06 -4.60 1.71
C SER A 134 15.10 -4.12 2.81
N TYR A 135 13.89 -3.69 2.45
CA TYR A 135 12.82 -3.34 3.36
C TYR A 135 11.89 -4.56 3.52
N HIS A 136 12.21 -5.44 4.46
CA HIS A 136 11.52 -6.73 4.69
C HIS A 136 9.98 -6.68 4.67
N ARG A 137 9.39 -5.55 5.09
CA ARG A 137 7.93 -5.36 5.07
C ARG A 137 7.38 -4.97 3.70
N MET A 138 8.11 -4.19 2.90
CA MET A 138 7.74 -3.90 1.51
C MET A 138 7.70 -5.15 0.66
N ARG A 139 8.56 -6.15 0.94
CA ARG A 139 8.53 -7.45 0.23
C ARG A 139 7.15 -8.11 0.31
N LYS A 140 6.47 -8.10 1.46
CA LYS A 140 5.12 -8.67 1.59
C LYS A 140 4.08 -7.95 0.74
N VAL A 141 4.20 -6.62 0.64
CA VAL A 141 3.28 -5.78 -0.14
C VAL A 141 3.52 -5.96 -1.64
N MET A 142 4.80 -6.03 -2.06
CA MET A 142 5.17 -6.35 -3.44
C MET A 142 4.68 -7.74 -3.87
N LEU A 143 4.75 -8.73 -2.96
CA LEU A 143 4.25 -10.09 -3.22
C LEU A 143 2.74 -10.13 -3.45
N LYS A 144 1.98 -9.24 -2.80
CA LYS A 144 0.53 -9.07 -3.01
C LYS A 144 0.16 -8.27 -4.26
N LYS A 145 1.15 -7.77 -5.02
CA LYS A 145 0.96 -6.93 -6.22
C LYS A 145 0.07 -5.68 -5.99
N THR A 146 0.00 -5.16 -4.77
CA THR A 146 -0.72 -3.91 -4.47
C THR A 146 0.15 -2.68 -4.75
N TYR A 147 0.81 -2.67 -5.91
CA TYR A 147 1.63 -1.54 -6.35
C TYR A 147 1.24 -1.06 -7.75
N LEU A 148 1.46 0.23 -7.99
CA LEU A 148 1.27 0.87 -9.28
C LEU A 148 2.55 1.62 -9.65
N GLN A 149 2.99 1.47 -10.89
CA GLN A 149 4.12 2.20 -11.44
C GLN A 149 3.61 3.42 -12.19
N TRP A 150 4.15 4.59 -11.89
CA TRP A 150 3.92 5.78 -12.68
C TRP A 150 4.52 5.58 -14.08
N PRO A 151 3.76 5.84 -15.17
CA PRO A 151 4.27 5.64 -16.52
C PRO A 151 5.48 6.53 -16.80
N GLY A 152 6.55 5.90 -17.31
CA GLY A 152 7.77 6.57 -17.73
C GLY A 152 7.58 7.41 -19.00
N SER A 153 8.58 8.25 -19.31
CA SER A 153 8.57 9.13 -20.49
C SER A 153 8.78 8.40 -21.81
N ASP A 154 9.12 7.11 -21.74
CA ASP A 154 9.44 6.20 -22.85
C ASP A 154 8.23 5.47 -23.43
N CYS A 155 7.03 5.68 -22.88
CA CYS A 155 5.82 5.03 -23.36
C CYS A 155 5.31 5.66 -24.67
N THR A 156 4.87 4.79 -25.60
CA THR A 156 4.36 5.19 -26.93
C THR A 156 3.16 6.15 -26.86
N ASN A 157 2.34 6.05 -25.79
CA ASN A 157 1.15 6.89 -25.57
C ASN A 157 1.06 7.34 -24.09
N PRO A 158 1.72 8.44 -23.70
CA PRO A 158 1.80 8.88 -22.29
C PRO A 158 0.47 9.25 -21.66
N THR A 159 -0.40 9.94 -22.39
CA THR A 159 -1.71 10.36 -21.88
C THR A 159 -2.57 9.16 -21.51
N GLN A 160 -2.64 8.15 -22.39
CA GLN A 160 -3.41 6.94 -22.14
C GLN A 160 -2.85 6.12 -20.97
N ALA A 161 -1.52 6.03 -20.86
CA ALA A 161 -0.88 5.32 -19.76
C ALA A 161 -1.17 5.99 -18.40
N GLN A 162 -1.16 7.33 -18.36
CA GLN A 162 -1.52 8.08 -17.15
C GLN A 162 -3.00 7.90 -16.78
N GLU A 163 -3.91 7.94 -17.73
CA GLU A 163 -5.34 7.67 -17.47
C GLU A 163 -5.57 6.27 -16.90
N LEU A 164 -4.90 5.26 -17.46
CA LEU A 164 -4.96 3.89 -16.95
C LEU A 164 -4.40 3.79 -15.53
N PHE A 165 -3.29 4.46 -15.24
CA PHE A 165 -2.73 4.54 -13.90
C PHE A 165 -3.73 5.12 -12.90
N TRP A 166 -4.33 6.28 -13.20
CA TRP A 166 -5.30 6.92 -12.31
C TRP A 166 -6.56 6.09 -12.12
N ASN A 167 -7.05 5.42 -13.18
CA ASN A 167 -8.18 4.50 -13.07
C ASN A 167 -7.88 3.33 -12.13
N GLN A 168 -6.68 2.75 -12.24
CA GLN A 168 -6.25 1.67 -11.35
C GLN A 168 -6.08 2.15 -9.91
N LEU A 169 -5.47 3.32 -9.69
CA LEU A 169 -5.28 3.88 -8.35
C LEU A 169 -6.64 4.15 -7.68
N ARG A 170 -7.57 4.81 -8.38
CA ARG A 170 -8.92 5.07 -7.86
C ARG A 170 -9.68 3.78 -7.54
N ARG A 171 -9.51 2.73 -8.35
CA ARG A 171 -10.09 1.41 -8.09
C ARG A 171 -9.47 0.76 -6.84
N ALA A 172 -8.14 0.83 -6.69
CA ALA A 172 -7.44 0.28 -5.54
C ALA A 172 -7.79 0.98 -4.22
N VAL A 173 -8.03 2.30 -4.26
CA VAL A 173 -8.51 3.08 -3.12
C VAL A 173 -9.95 2.69 -2.75
N ARG A 174 -10.83 2.48 -3.75
CA ARG A 174 -12.22 2.05 -3.53
C ARG A 174 -12.35 0.60 -3.09
N SER A 175 -11.42 -0.26 -3.49
CA SER A 175 -11.48 -1.68 -3.17
C SER A 175 -11.48 -1.86 -1.65
N GLY A 176 -12.62 -2.28 -1.11
CA GLY A 176 -12.66 -2.95 0.18
C GLY A 176 -11.81 -4.21 0.14
N SER A 177 -11.48 -4.76 1.30
CA SER A 177 -10.86 -6.08 1.40
C SER A 177 -11.79 -7.13 0.78
N ARG A 178 -11.57 -7.49 -0.49
CA ARG A 178 -12.04 -8.78 -1.00
C ARG A 178 -11.27 -9.82 -0.21
N LEU A 179 -11.95 -10.50 0.71
CA LEU A 179 -11.56 -11.85 1.09
C LEU A 179 -11.72 -12.66 -0.19
N GLU A 180 -10.68 -12.73 -1.01
CA GLU A 180 -10.59 -13.78 -2.02
C GLU A 180 -10.23 -15.05 -1.25
N THR A 181 -11.27 -15.75 -0.79
CA THR A 181 -11.15 -17.20 -0.60
C THR A 181 -10.89 -17.74 -2.00
N GLU A 182 -9.62 -18.05 -2.30
CA GLU A 182 -9.29 -18.91 -3.42
C GLU A 182 -9.91 -20.29 -3.12
N GLU A 183 -11.14 -20.51 -3.56
CA GLU A 183 -11.65 -21.86 -3.76
C GLU A 183 -10.85 -22.47 -4.91
N GLU A 184 -9.92 -23.36 -4.57
CA GLU A 184 -9.32 -24.31 -5.51
C GLU A 184 -10.45 -25.10 -6.19
N THR A 185 -10.85 -24.65 -7.38
CA THR A 185 -11.66 -25.43 -8.30
C THR A 185 -10.98 -25.41 -9.66
N GLY A 186 -10.36 -26.53 -10.01
CA GLY A 186 -9.63 -26.67 -11.26
C GLY A 186 -8.93 -28.01 -11.39
N ASN A 187 -9.74 -29.08 -11.38
CA ASN A 187 -9.43 -30.42 -11.87
C ASN A 187 -8.23 -30.49 -12.83
N PHE A 188 -7.25 -31.32 -12.51
CA PHE A 188 -6.57 -32.10 -13.55
C PHE A 188 -6.92 -33.56 -13.31
N GLU A 189 -7.84 -34.05 -14.13
CA GLU A 189 -8.24 -35.44 -14.23
C GLU A 189 -7.02 -36.27 -14.62
N THR A 190 -6.58 -37.17 -13.74
CA THR A 190 -5.73 -38.29 -14.12
C THR A 190 -6.60 -39.30 -14.87
N HIS A 191 -6.62 -39.19 -16.19
CA HIS A 191 -7.11 -40.26 -17.05
C HIS A 191 -6.05 -41.39 -17.08
N THR A 192 -6.24 -42.38 -16.21
CA THR A 192 -5.67 -43.72 -16.37
C THR A 192 -6.61 -44.55 -17.25
N SER A 193 -6.14 -45.00 -18.41
CA SER A 193 -6.68 -46.16 -19.14
C SER A 193 -5.60 -46.65 -20.11
N ASP A 194 -4.86 -47.66 -19.64
CA ASP A 194 -4.42 -48.88 -20.32
C ASP A 194 -4.40 -48.94 -21.86
N GLU A 195 -3.30 -49.41 -22.44
CA GLU A 195 -3.22 -50.78 -23.00
C GLU A 195 -1.82 -51.14 -23.58
N ASN A 196 -1.27 -52.21 -22.98
CA ASN A 196 -0.42 -53.29 -23.49
C ASN A 196 0.24 -53.26 -24.88
N GLY A 197 1.50 -53.71 -24.87
CA GLY A 197 1.96 -54.82 -25.73
C GLY A 197 3.09 -54.50 -26.71
N TYR A 198 4.27 -55.11 -26.52
CA TYR A 198 4.99 -55.98 -27.49
C TYR A 198 6.44 -56.27 -27.03
N LEU A 199 6.60 -57.43 -26.38
CA LEU A 199 7.65 -58.47 -26.41
C LEU A 199 9.10 -58.19 -26.92
N LEU A 200 10.05 -58.57 -26.03
CA LEU A 200 11.22 -59.48 -26.19
C LEU A 200 12.44 -59.04 -27.05
N PRO A 201 13.65 -59.64 -26.86
CA PRO A 201 14.01 -60.95 -26.27
C PRO A 201 14.66 -60.94 -24.89
#